data_AF-A8LSR8-F1
#
_entry.id   AF-A8LSR8-F1
#
_cell.length_a   1.000
_cell.length_b   1.000
_cell.length_c   1.000
_cell.angle_alpha   90.00
_cell.angle_beta   90.00
_cell.angle_gamma   90.00
#
_symmetry.space_group_name_H-M   'P 1'
#
loop_
_entity.id
_entity.type
_entity.pdbx_description
1 polymer ?
#
loop_
_entity_poly.entity_id
_entity_poly.type
_entity_poly.pdbx_seq_one_letter_code
_entity_poly.pdbx_strand_id
1 'polypeptide(L)'
;MDPQMGLVFMVTLYCAARMGAGIRAILFNIPGTAGAAATPQDGYPMAKQGKRQQALAISFVASALGGLLTTINALPAMPLLARTGSYVHSVEMIVVMLFGVLLIASIAAQGMLKGLVAGFFGLMIGAIGTDVVYATPAAPSGF
;
A
#
# COMPACT_ATOMS: atom_id res chain seq x y z
N MET A 1 21.66 4.81 11.17
CA MET A 1 20.76 3.89 11.92
C MET A 1 21.27 2.49 11.68
N ASP A 2 21.28 1.63 12.71
CA ASP A 2 21.56 0.22 12.48
C ASP A 2 20.54 -0.35 11.46
N PRO A 3 20.98 -1.07 10.40
CA PRO A 3 20.08 -1.58 9.37
C PRO A 3 18.87 -2.35 9.92
N GLN A 4 19.07 -3.03 11.06
CA GLN A 4 18.00 -3.76 11.75
C GLN A 4 16.91 -2.82 12.27
N MET A 5 17.30 -1.69 12.87
CA MET A 5 16.35 -0.70 13.38
C MET A 5 15.60 0.01 12.25
N GLY A 6 16.25 0.24 11.10
CA GLY A 6 15.61 0.81 9.92
C GLY A 6 14.50 -0.10 9.35
N LEU A 7 14.77 -1.41 9.27
CA LEU A 7 13.79 -2.40 8.83
C LEU A 7 12.59 -2.50 9.78
N VAL A 8 12.84 -2.58 11.09
CA VAL A 8 11.76 -2.63 12.10
C VAL A 8 10.90 -1.37 12.03
N PHE A 9 11.52 -0.20 11.86
CA PHE A 9 10.80 1.06 11.71
C PHE A 9 9.90 1.07 10.48
N MET A 10 10.42 0.68 9.31
CA MET A 10 9.65 0.63 8.06
C MET A 10 8.47 -0.35 8.14
N VAL A 11 8.67 -1.53 8.71
CA VAL A 11 7.59 -2.51 8.92
C VAL A 11 6.51 -1.95 9.85
N THR A 12 6.92 -1.31 10.95
CA THR A 12 5.99 -0.72 11.91
C THR A 12 5.19 0.42 11.29
N LEU A 13 5.85 1.30 10.53
CA LEU A 13 5.23 2.41 9.82
C LEU A 13 4.21 1.91 8.79
N TYR A 14 4.55 0.89 8.02
CA TYR A 14 3.66 0.27 7.05
C TYR A 14 2.41 -0.32 7.71
N CYS A 15 2.58 -1.09 8.79
CA CYS A 15 1.46 -1.65 9.55
C CYS A 15 0.55 -0.56 10.12
N ALA A 16 1.13 0.50 10.71
CA ALA A 16 0.36 1.62 11.27
C ALA A 16 -0.43 2.38 10.19
N ALA A 17 0.19 2.66 9.04
CA ALA A 17 -0.46 3.35 7.93
C ALA A 17 -1.64 2.53 7.36
N ARG A 18 -1.46 1.21 7.20
CA ARG A 18 -2.52 0.29 6.75
C ARG A 18 -3.68 0.23 7.73
N MET A 19 -3.42 0.14 9.03
CA MET A 19 -4.47 0.10 10.05
C MET A 19 -5.25 1.42 10.13
N GLY A 20 -4.56 2.57 10.04
CA GLY A 20 -5.19 3.89 10.07
C GLY A 20 -6.16 4.15 8.90
N ALA A 21 -5.92 3.54 7.74
CA ALA A 21 -6.84 3.61 6.60
C ALA A 21 -8.18 2.90 6.87
N GLY A 22 -8.20 1.84 7.68
CA GLY A 22 -9.41 1.08 8.02
C GLY A 22 -10.41 1.86 8.89
N ILE A 23 -9.91 2.68 9.82
CA ILE A 23 -10.75 3.49 10.71
C ILE A 23 -11.62 4.47 9.90
N ARG A 24 -11.00 5.17 8.94
CA ARG A 24 -11.70 6.12 8.05
C ARG A 24 -12.70 5.42 7.13
N ALA A 25 -12.37 4.21 6.66
CA ALA A 25 -13.27 3.42 5.84
C ALA A 25 -14.55 3.03 6.60
N ILE A 26 -14.43 2.57 7.86
CA ILE A 26 -15.58 2.12 8.67
C ILE A 26 -16.47 3.29 9.11
N LEU A 27 -15.89 4.42 9.52
CA LEU A 27 -16.67 5.56 10.01
C LEU A 27 -17.25 6.43 8.89
N PHE A 28 -16.50 6.65 7.81
CA PHE A 28 -16.85 7.66 6.79
C PHE A 28 -17.14 7.07 5.40
N ASN A 29 -17.09 5.74 5.22
CA ASN A 29 -17.28 5.07 3.92
C ASN A 29 -16.31 5.57 2.82
N ILE A 30 -15.12 6.04 3.21
CA ILE A 30 -14.08 6.47 2.28
C ILE A 30 -12.93 5.47 2.39
N PRO A 31 -12.88 4.43 1.54
CA PRO A 31 -11.78 3.47 1.56
C PRO A 31 -10.48 4.15 1.10
N GLY A 32 -9.48 4.14 1.97
CA GLY A 32 -8.17 4.74 1.69
C GLY A 32 -7.21 3.83 0.91
N THR A 33 -7.55 2.55 0.69
CA THR A 33 -6.74 1.60 -0.08
C THR A 33 -7.65 0.64 -0.84
N ALA A 34 -7.21 0.15 -2.01
CA ALA A 34 -7.99 -0.80 -2.83
C ALA A 34 -8.36 -2.09 -2.06
N GLY A 35 -7.45 -2.59 -1.21
CA GLY A 35 -7.71 -3.77 -0.37
C GLY A 35 -8.68 -3.52 0.78
N ALA A 36 -8.86 -2.27 1.20
CA ALA A 36 -9.85 -1.89 2.20
C ALA A 36 -11.20 -1.52 1.57
N ALA A 37 -11.44 -1.75 0.27
CA ALA A 37 -12.70 -1.43 -0.38
C ALA A 37 -13.86 -2.35 0.07
N ALA A 38 -13.56 -3.57 0.51
CA ALA A 38 -14.55 -4.48 1.10
C ALA A 38 -14.90 -4.10 2.55
N THR A 39 -13.96 -3.52 3.30
CA THR A 39 -14.15 -3.12 4.71
C THR A 39 -15.30 -2.13 4.95
N PRO A 40 -15.53 -1.08 4.13
CA PRO A 40 -16.66 -0.18 4.30
C PRO A 40 -17.99 -0.80 3.86
N GLN A 41 -17.98 -1.78 2.94
CA GLN A 41 -19.20 -2.49 2.55
C GLN A 41 -19.83 -3.21 3.74
N ASP A 42 -19.00 -3.83 4.59
CA ASP A 42 -19.47 -4.54 5.79
C ASP A 42 -19.48 -3.64 7.05
N GLY A 43 -18.49 -2.75 7.21
CA GLY A 43 -18.26 -1.97 8.42
C GLY A 43 -19.12 -0.71 8.53
N TYR A 44 -19.40 -0.01 7.43
CA TYR A 44 -20.22 1.21 7.42
C TYR A 44 -21.69 0.98 7.83
N PRO A 45 -22.39 -0.10 7.39
CA PRO A 45 -23.75 -0.37 7.86
C PRO A 45 -23.79 -0.70 9.36
N MET A 46 -22.80 -1.43 9.91
CA MET A 46 -22.69 -1.65 11.36
C MET A 46 -22.40 -0.35 12.13
N ALA A 47 -21.57 0.53 11.56
CA ALA A 47 -21.31 1.86 12.13
C ALA A 47 -22.57 2.75 12.16
N LYS A 48 -23.42 2.66 11.13
CA LYS A 48 -24.69 3.39 11.02
C LYS A 48 -25.76 2.86 11.99
N GLN A 49 -25.71 1.57 12.35
CA GLN A 49 -26.55 0.96 13.38
C GLN A 49 -26.12 1.28 14.83
N GLY A 50 -25.17 2.21 15.03
CA GLY A 50 -24.68 2.58 16.36
C GLY A 50 -23.62 1.63 16.94
N LYS A 51 -23.25 0.56 16.22
CA LYS A 51 -22.25 -0.44 16.64
C LYS A 51 -20.83 -0.09 16.18
N ARG A 52 -20.47 1.20 16.16
CA ARG A 52 -19.15 1.67 15.67
C ARG A 52 -17.97 1.03 16.40
N GLN A 53 -18.02 0.96 17.74
CA GLN A 53 -16.97 0.32 18.53
C GLN A 53 -16.79 -1.16 18.19
N GLN A 54 -17.90 -1.90 18.00
CA GLN A 54 -17.85 -3.33 17.68
C GLN A 54 -17.31 -3.57 16.26
N ALA A 55 -17.77 -2.78 15.28
CA ALA A 55 -17.26 -2.85 13.91
C ALA A 55 -15.75 -2.59 13.85
N LEU A 56 -15.28 -1.59 14.61
CA LEU A 56 -13.88 -1.25 14.69
C LEU A 56 -13.05 -2.37 15.37
N ALA A 57 -13.55 -2.92 16.48
CA ALA A 57 -12.88 -4.02 17.19
C ALA A 57 -12.76 -5.27 16.32
N ILE A 58 -13.82 -5.66 15.60
CA ILE A 58 -13.80 -6.82 14.69
C ILE A 58 -12.79 -6.60 13.57
N SER A 59 -12.76 -5.41 12.97
CA SER A 59 -11.79 -5.08 11.92
C SER A 59 -10.34 -5.11 12.41
N PHE A 60 -10.08 -4.65 13.64
CA PHE A 60 -8.75 -4.71 14.24
C PHE A 60 -8.33 -6.15 14.52
N VAL A 61 -9.20 -6.96 15.12
CA VAL A 61 -8.91 -8.37 15.42
C VAL A 61 -8.70 -9.16 14.13
N ALA A 62 -9.54 -8.96 13.12
CA ALA A 62 -9.39 -9.59 11.81
C ALA A 62 -8.07 -9.19 11.13
N SER A 63 -7.67 -7.92 11.20
CA SER A 63 -6.40 -7.44 10.63
C SER A 63 -5.18 -7.96 11.40
N ALA A 64 -5.26 -8.02 12.73
CA ALA A 64 -4.19 -8.56 13.57
C ALA A 64 -3.98 -10.06 13.29
N LEU A 65 -5.06 -10.84 13.25
CA LEU A 65 -5.01 -12.26 12.91
C LEU A 65 -4.54 -12.48 11.46
N GLY A 66 -5.05 -11.71 10.50
CA GLY A 66 -4.61 -11.78 9.11
C GLY A 66 -3.14 -11.42 8.92
N GLY A 67 -2.64 -10.43 9.66
CA GLY A 67 -1.23 -10.03 9.70
C GLY A 67 -0.34 -11.12 10.30
N LEU A 68 -0.79 -11.75 11.39
CA LEU A 68 -0.07 -12.86 12.03
C LEU A 68 0.01 -14.09 11.11
N LEU A 69 -1.12 -14.48 10.52
CA LEU A 69 -1.20 -15.58 9.55
C LEU A 69 -0.36 -15.29 8.29
N THR A 70 -0.39 -14.05 7.79
CA THR A 70 0.46 -13.63 6.66
C THR A 70 1.93 -13.76 7.03
N THR A 71 2.33 -13.30 8.22
CA THR A 71 3.73 -13.35 8.66
C THR A 71 4.21 -14.80 8.76
N ILE A 72 3.42 -15.67 9.38
CA ILE A 72 3.71 -17.10 9.51
C ILE A 72 3.83 -17.79 8.14
N ASN A 73 2.97 -17.44 7.18
CA ASN A 73 3.05 -18.01 5.83
C ASN A 73 4.15 -17.37 4.96
N ALA A 74 4.49 -16.10 5.19
CA ALA A 74 5.51 -15.39 4.44
C ALA A 74 6.92 -15.83 4.82
N LEU A 75 7.17 -16.14 6.10
CA LEU A 75 8.46 -16.65 6.60
C LEU A 75 9.02 -17.84 5.77
N PRO A 76 8.27 -18.92 5.51
CA PRO A 76 8.72 -20.02 4.65
C PRO A 76 8.69 -19.68 3.15
N ALA A 77 7.87 -18.72 2.71
CA ALA A 77 7.81 -18.31 1.31
C ALA A 77 8.95 -17.35 0.90
N MET A 78 9.53 -16.62 1.85
CA MET A 78 10.65 -15.70 1.62
C MET A 78 11.86 -16.32 0.90
N PRO A 79 12.38 -17.50 1.27
CA PRO A 79 13.50 -18.11 0.53
C PRO A 79 13.13 -18.50 -0.90
N LEU A 80 11.86 -18.85 -1.16
CA LEU A 80 11.38 -19.13 -2.52
C LEU A 80 11.35 -17.84 -3.34
N LEU A 81 10.84 -16.76 -2.75
CA LEU A 81 10.79 -15.42 -3.36
C LEU A 81 12.18 -14.83 -3.62
N ALA A 82 13.15 -15.05 -2.74
CA ALA A 82 14.53 -14.59 -2.94
C ALA A 82 15.19 -15.24 -4.16
N ARG A 83 14.88 -16.52 -4.41
CA ARG A 83 15.38 -17.24 -5.59
C ARG A 83 14.70 -16.77 -6.87
N THR A 84 13.39 -16.57 -6.88
CA THR A 84 12.67 -16.10 -8.07
C THR A 84 12.93 -14.63 -8.38
N GLY A 85 13.09 -13.78 -7.35
CA GLY A 85 13.38 -12.36 -7.50
C GLY A 85 14.73 -12.06 -8.16
N SER A 86 15.70 -12.98 -8.04
CA SER A 86 17.01 -12.83 -8.69
C SER A 86 16.96 -13.02 -10.21
N TYR A 87 15.86 -13.57 -10.76
CA TYR A 87 15.69 -13.74 -12.20
C TYR A 87 15.06 -12.54 -12.89
N VAL A 88 14.42 -11.62 -12.15
CA VAL A 88 13.74 -10.45 -12.72
C VAL A 88 14.78 -9.49 -13.29
N HIS A 89 14.97 -9.55 -14.60
CA HIS A 89 15.91 -8.73 -15.35
C HIS A 89 15.26 -7.41 -15.81
N SER A 90 16.10 -6.50 -16.32
CA SER A 90 15.72 -5.16 -16.77
C SER A 90 14.49 -5.14 -17.69
N VAL A 91 14.35 -6.11 -18.61
CA VAL A 91 13.22 -6.17 -19.55
C VAL A 91 11.90 -6.47 -18.85
N GLU A 92 11.89 -7.39 -17.88
CA GLU A 92 10.67 -7.80 -17.18
C GLU A 92 10.16 -6.67 -16.27
N MET A 93 11.06 -5.91 -15.64
CA MET A 93 10.70 -4.70 -14.90
C MET A 93 10.02 -3.64 -15.78
N ILE A 94 10.49 -3.43 -17.03
CA ILE A 94 9.87 -2.48 -17.95
C ILE A 94 8.43 -2.89 -18.27
N VAL A 95 8.20 -4.17 -18.55
CA VAL A 95 6.85 -4.70 -18.84
C VAL A 95 5.93 -4.52 -17.63
N VAL A 96 6.41 -4.82 -16.43
CA VAL A 96 5.64 -4.66 -15.18
C VAL A 96 5.33 -3.18 -14.91
N MET A 97 6.29 -2.28 -15.12
CA MET A 97 6.08 -0.84 -14.98
C MET A 97 5.05 -0.33 -15.99
N LEU A 98 5.17 -0.71 -17.26
CA LEU A 98 4.22 -0.33 -18.30
C LEU A 98 2.82 -0.85 -17.99
N PHE A 99 2.72 -2.11 -17.54
CA PHE A 99 1.46 -2.70 -17.10
C PHE A 99 0.83 -1.95 -15.93
N GLY A 100 1.63 -1.51 -14.95
CA GLY A 100 1.18 -0.67 -13.85
C GLY A 100 0.63 0.67 -14.33
N VAL A 101 1.33 1.34 -15.24
CA VAL A 101 0.87 2.62 -15.84
C VAL A 101 -0.42 2.42 -16.63
N LEU A 102 -0.52 1.33 -17.39
CA LEU A 102 -1.74 0.97 -18.14
C LEU A 102 -2.93 0.71 -17.21
N LEU A 103 -2.73 0.03 -16.08
CA LEU A 103 -3.78 -0.20 -15.09
C LEU A 103 -4.27 1.12 -14.47
N ILE A 104 -3.35 2.02 -14.11
CA ILE A 104 -3.71 3.33 -13.57
C ILE A 104 -4.48 4.13 -14.63
N ALA A 105 -4.02 4.12 -15.89
CA ALA A 105 -4.70 4.77 -17.01
C ALA A 105 -6.11 4.19 -17.25
N SER A 106 -6.27 2.87 -17.16
CA SER A 106 -7.55 2.19 -17.31
C SER A 106 -8.57 2.61 -16.25
N ILE A 107 -8.15 2.68 -14.98
CA ILE A 107 -9.02 3.12 -13.87
C ILE A 107 -9.33 4.63 -13.98
N ALA A 108 -8.35 5.44 -14.42
CA ALA A 108 -8.51 6.87 -14.61
C ALA A 108 -9.48 7.24 -15.75
N ALA A 109 -9.80 6.32 -16.67
CA ALA A 109 -10.68 6.59 -17.81
C ALA A 109 -12.08 7.07 -17.41
N GLN A 110 -12.59 6.70 -16.22
CA GLN A 110 -13.89 7.18 -15.73
C GLN A 110 -13.87 8.63 -15.20
N GLY A 111 -12.68 9.24 -15.07
CA GLY A 111 -12.51 10.59 -14.56
C GLY A 111 -11.14 11.16 -14.90
N MET A 112 -10.83 11.29 -16.20
CA MET A 112 -9.48 11.59 -16.72
C MET A 112 -8.81 12.80 -16.06
N LEU A 113 -9.57 13.86 -15.77
CA LEU A 113 -9.05 15.06 -15.09
C LEU A 113 -8.61 14.77 -13.64
N LYS A 114 -9.39 13.99 -12.89
CA LYS A 114 -9.05 13.59 -11.50
C LYS A 114 -7.89 12.61 -11.48
N GLY A 115 -7.83 11.70 -12.46
CA GLY A 115 -6.73 10.77 -12.64
C GLY A 115 -5.41 11.47 -12.98
N LEU A 116 -5.45 12.47 -13.88
CA LEU A 116 -4.26 13.24 -14.27
C LEU A 116 -3.73 14.09 -13.10
N VAL A 117 -4.61 14.78 -12.37
CA VAL A 117 -4.21 15.58 -11.20
C VAL A 117 -3.66 14.70 -10.07
N ALA A 118 -4.31 13.56 -9.77
CA ALA A 118 -3.82 12.61 -8.78
C ALA A 118 -2.50 11.94 -9.20
N GLY A 119 -2.36 11.60 -10.49
CA GLY A 119 -1.14 11.03 -11.04
C GLY A 119 0.03 12.02 -11.04
N PHE A 120 -0.22 13.28 -11.39
CA PHE A 120 0.79 14.35 -11.35
C PHE A 120 1.23 14.65 -9.92
N PHE A 121 0.30 14.75 -8.96
CA PHE A 121 0.65 14.90 -7.54
C PHE A 121 1.40 13.68 -7.00
N GLY A 122 0.98 12.47 -7.38
CA GLY A 122 1.67 11.23 -7.01
C GLY A 122 3.08 11.16 -7.56
N LEU A 123 3.30 11.59 -8.81
CA LEU A 123 4.62 11.69 -9.43
C LEU A 123 5.49 12.77 -8.75
N MET A 124 4.94 13.94 -8.44
CA MET A 124 5.70 14.97 -7.71
C MET A 124 6.13 14.51 -6.33
N ILE A 125 5.25 13.86 -5.56
CA ILE A 125 5.59 13.33 -4.23
C ILE A 125 6.56 12.15 -4.35
N GLY A 126 6.35 11.26 -5.33
CA GLY A 126 7.22 10.11 -5.58
C GLY A 126 8.62 10.49 -6.09
N ALA A 127 8.73 11.62 -6.80
CA ALA A 127 10.01 12.18 -7.23
C ALA A 127 10.80 12.85 -6.08
N ILE A 128 10.12 13.19 -4.97
CA ILE A 128 10.77 13.70 -3.76
C ILE A 128 11.22 12.49 -2.92
N GLY A 129 12.43 12.00 -3.19
CA GLY A 129 13.04 10.88 -2.49
C GLY A 129 14.34 10.42 -3.13
N THR A 130 15.13 9.64 -2.40
CA THR A 130 16.29 8.94 -2.97
C THR A 130 15.81 7.66 -3.65
N ASP A 131 16.38 7.34 -4.80
CA ASP A 131 16.13 6.05 -5.46
C ASP A 131 16.43 4.91 -4.45
N VAL A 132 15.42 4.10 -4.15
CA VAL A 132 15.52 3.03 -3.14
C VAL A 132 16.48 1.91 -3.56
N VAL A 133 16.88 1.87 -4.84
CA VAL A 133 17.75 0.85 -5.42
C VAL A 133 19.18 1.37 -5.58
N TYR A 134 19.36 2.64 -5.96
CA TYR A 134 20.68 3.22 -6.27
C TYR A 134 21.19 4.24 -5.25
N ALA A 135 20.38 4.63 -4.25
CA ALA A 135 20.71 5.69 -3.27
C ALA A 135 21.16 7.02 -3.92
N THR A 136 20.88 7.21 -5.21
CA THR A 136 21.10 8.45 -5.91
C THR A 136 19.92 9.39 -5.68
N PRO A 137 20.14 10.70 -5.52
CA PRO A 137 19.05 11.68 -5.51
C PRO A 137 18.27 11.57 -6.82
N ALA A 138 16.96 11.33 -6.76
CA ALA A 138 16.11 11.25 -7.95
C ALA A 138 15.80 12.63 -8.56
N ALA A 139 16.24 13.72 -7.91
CA ALA A 139 16.01 15.08 -8.37
C ALA A 139 17.13 15.58 -9.31
N PRO A 140 16.80 16.26 -10.42
CA PRO A 140 17.79 16.99 -11.22
C PRO A 140 18.20 18.33 -10.58
N SER A 141 17.66 18.69 -9.41
CA SER A 141 18.13 19.84 -8.64
C SER A 141 19.42 19.46 -7.93
N GLY A 142 20.53 19.59 -8.66
CA GLY A 142 21.86 19.51 -8.09
C GLY A 142 22.02 20.51 -6.94
N PHE A 143 22.18 19.97 -5.73
CA PHE A 143 23.18 20.30 -4.72
C PHE A 143 23.21 19.15 -3.70
#